data_AF-A0A9X0A3W1-F1
#
_entry.id   AF-A0A9X0A3W1-F1
#
_cell.length_a   1.000
_cell.length_b   1.000
_cell.length_c   1.000
_cell.angle_alpha   90.00
_cell.angle_beta   90.00
_cell.angle_gamma   90.00
#
_symmetry.space_group_name_H-M   'P 1'
#
loop_
_entity.id
_entity.type
_entity.pdbx_description
1 polymer ?
#
loop_
_entity_poly.entity_id
_entity_poly.type
_entity_poly.pdbx_seq_one_letter_code
_entity_poly.pdbx_strand_id
1 'polypeptide(L)'
;MDPLFKAALLRTLGFILWTSLSAWLFVVVEYTEKDDKEEKYQLLHSLYVFLASKYNMSIEEFNNVSNIAYEALSEPKPQWTYPAAVDFVFQALTTIELKPNSSAGPTFSLDQSLTDAGVKT
;
A
#
# COMPACT_ATOMS: atom_id res chain seq x y z
N MET A 1 -5.77 44.45 11.66
CA MET A 1 -5.34 43.39 10.73
C MET A 1 -5.76 43.80 9.34
N ASP A 2 -4.87 43.66 8.37
CA ASP A 2 -5.13 44.09 7.00
C ASP A 2 -6.26 43.24 6.36
N PRO A 3 -7.17 43.85 5.59
CA PRO A 3 -8.29 43.12 4.96
C PRO A 3 -7.83 41.96 4.07
N LEU A 4 -6.70 42.14 3.40
CA LEU A 4 -6.01 41.12 2.59
C LEU A 4 -5.56 39.93 3.45
N PHE A 5 -4.97 40.19 4.62
CA PHE A 5 -4.53 39.15 5.53
C PHE A 5 -5.71 38.35 6.07
N LYS A 6 -6.81 39.02 6.45
CA LYS A 6 -8.04 38.37 6.91
C LYS A 6 -8.66 37.46 5.83
N ALA A 7 -8.68 37.92 4.59
CA ALA A 7 -9.20 37.15 3.46
C ALA A 7 -8.32 35.93 3.13
N ALA A 8 -7.01 36.11 3.14
CA ALA A 8 -6.05 35.01 2.94
C ALA A 8 -6.21 33.94 4.04
N LEU A 9 -6.31 34.36 5.30
CA LEU A 9 -6.44 33.47 6.44
C LEU A 9 -7.77 32.69 6.40
N LEU A 10 -8.87 33.35 6.04
CA LEU A 10 -10.17 32.68 5.85
C LEU A 10 -10.12 31.64 4.72
N ARG A 11 -9.48 31.97 3.59
CA ARG A 11 -9.32 31.06 2.45
C ARG A 11 -8.50 29.84 2.85
N THR A 12 -7.37 30.04 3.52
CA THR A 12 -6.52 28.94 3.99
C THR A 12 -7.26 28.04 4.98
N LEU A 13 -8.00 28.61 5.94
CA LEU A 13 -8.81 27.81 6.87
C LEU A 13 -9.91 27.01 6.15
N GLY A 14 -10.57 27.61 5.15
CA GLY A 14 -11.56 26.91 4.34
C GLY A 14 -10.96 25.73 3.58
N PHE A 15 -9.77 25.90 3.00
CA PHE A 15 -9.04 24.80 2.35
C PHE A 15 -8.66 23.69 3.32
N ILE A 16 -8.12 24.03 4.50
CA ILE A 16 -7.76 23.05 5.53
C ILE A 16 -8.99 22.27 5.99
N LEU A 17 -10.11 22.95 6.21
CA LEU A 17 -11.35 22.32 6.63
C LEU A 17 -11.86 21.37 5.55
N TRP A 18 -11.87 21.83 4.29
CA TRP A 18 -12.31 21.02 3.15
C TRP A 18 -11.46 19.77 2.98
N THR A 19 -10.13 19.90 2.96
CA THR A 19 -9.22 18.75 2.79
C THR A 19 -9.33 17.78 3.96
N SER A 20 -9.52 18.29 5.19
CA SER A 20 -9.70 17.46 6.39
C SER A 20 -11.02 16.68 6.35
N LEU A 21 -12.11 17.32 5.92
CA LEU A 21 -13.42 16.66 5.75
C LEU A 21 -13.37 15.61 4.63
N SER A 22 -12.70 15.90 3.51
CA SER A 22 -12.50 14.92 2.43
C SER A 22 -11.68 13.73 2.92
N ALA A 23 -10.55 13.95 3.60
CA ALA A 23 -9.73 12.87 4.15
C ALA A 23 -10.52 12.01 5.15
N TRP A 24 -11.32 12.64 6.02
CA TRP A 24 -12.20 11.91 6.94
C TRP A 24 -13.24 11.05 6.22
N LEU A 25 -13.85 11.57 5.15
CA LEU A 25 -14.79 10.81 4.32
C LEU A 25 -14.11 9.58 3.69
N PHE A 26 -12.91 9.74 3.14
CA PHE A 26 -12.13 8.62 2.59
C PHE A 26 -11.79 7.58 3.64
N VAL A 27 -11.43 7.99 4.86
CA VAL A 27 -11.26 7.05 5.97
C VAL A 27 -12.58 6.34 6.26
N VAL A 28 -13.72 7.01 6.33
CA VAL A 28 -15.00 6.31 6.59
C VAL A 28 -15.37 5.32 5.47
N VAL A 29 -15.06 5.64 4.22
CA VAL A 29 -15.44 4.83 3.05
C VAL A 29 -14.47 3.67 2.80
N GLU A 30 -13.17 3.91 2.85
CA GLU A 30 -12.14 2.94 2.41
C GLU A 30 -11.44 2.23 3.58
N TYR A 31 -11.60 2.71 4.81
CA TYR A 31 -10.96 2.08 5.96
C TYR A 31 -11.51 0.69 6.23
N THR A 32 -10.73 -0.29 5.76
CA THR A 32 -10.91 -1.72 6.05
C THR A 32 -9.71 -2.22 6.88
N GLU A 33 -9.38 -1.56 8.00
CA GLU A 33 -8.26 -1.99 8.86
C GLU A 33 -8.54 -3.34 9.56
N LYS A 34 -9.82 -3.73 9.72
CA LYS A 34 -10.20 -4.86 10.58
C LYS A 34 -10.36 -6.22 9.91
N ASP A 35 -10.36 -6.32 8.60
CA ASP A 35 -10.62 -7.62 7.94
C ASP A 35 -9.36 -8.29 7.39
N ASP A 36 -8.49 -7.55 6.71
CA ASP A 36 -7.53 -8.20 5.80
C ASP A 36 -6.46 -9.06 6.49
N LYS A 37 -5.98 -8.68 7.69
CA LYS A 37 -5.00 -9.50 8.42
C LYS A 37 -5.62 -10.75 9.03
N GLU A 38 -6.79 -10.61 9.63
CA GLU A 38 -7.49 -11.73 10.27
C GLU A 38 -8.04 -12.68 9.19
N GLU A 39 -8.65 -12.18 8.13
CA GLU A 39 -9.12 -12.98 7.00
C GLU A 39 -7.99 -13.74 6.32
N LYS A 40 -6.85 -13.08 6.05
CA LYS A 40 -5.67 -13.75 5.48
C LYS A 40 -5.14 -14.83 6.42
N TYR A 41 -5.14 -14.57 7.74
CA TYR A 41 -4.73 -15.57 8.73
C TYR A 41 -5.70 -16.76 8.76
N GLN A 42 -7.01 -16.51 8.78
CA GLN A 42 -8.05 -17.55 8.75
C GLN A 42 -7.96 -18.38 7.47
N LEU A 43 -7.74 -17.74 6.32
CA LEU A 43 -7.56 -18.42 5.05
C LEU A 43 -6.30 -19.31 5.06
N LEU A 44 -5.17 -18.79 5.54
CA LEU A 44 -3.93 -19.55 5.64
C LEU A 44 -4.05 -20.73 6.63
N HIS A 45 -4.74 -20.52 7.75
CA HIS A 45 -5.04 -21.56 8.72
C HIS A 45 -5.98 -22.63 8.13
N SER A 46 -7.02 -22.24 7.39
CA SER A 46 -7.92 -23.18 6.72
C SER A 46 -7.19 -24.06 5.70
N LEU A 47 -6.24 -23.48 4.97
CA LEU A 47 -5.38 -24.19 4.03
C LEU A 47 -4.47 -25.18 4.76
N TYR A 48 -3.87 -24.76 5.88
CA TYR A 48 -3.08 -25.66 6.73
C TYR A 48 -3.90 -26.85 7.20
N VAL A 49 -5.08 -26.63 7.78
CA VAL A 49 -5.97 -27.71 8.26
C VAL A 49 -6.34 -28.66 7.12
N PHE A 50 -6.64 -28.14 5.94
CA PHE A 50 -6.94 -28.95 4.76
C PHE A 50 -5.75 -29.83 4.35
N LEU A 51 -4.55 -29.26 4.25
CA LEU A 51 -3.35 -30.01 3.84
C LEU A 51 -2.88 -31.00 4.91
N ALA A 52 -2.98 -30.63 6.19
CA ALA A 52 -2.74 -31.53 7.31
C ALA A 52 -3.71 -32.72 7.26
N SER A 53 -5.00 -32.49 6.97
CA SER A 53 -5.99 -33.58 6.90
C SER A 53 -5.78 -34.52 5.71
N LYS A 54 -5.38 -34.00 4.55
CA LYS A 54 -5.30 -34.77 3.29
C LYS A 54 -3.95 -35.45 3.10
N TYR A 55 -2.88 -34.81 3.56
CA TYR A 55 -1.51 -35.23 3.30
C TYR A 55 -0.70 -35.50 4.58
N ASN A 56 -1.31 -35.36 5.77
CA ASN A 56 -0.62 -35.46 7.05
C ASN A 56 0.58 -34.50 7.16
N MET A 57 0.44 -33.31 6.56
CA MET A 57 1.47 -32.28 6.51
C MET A 57 1.70 -31.65 7.89
N SER A 58 2.96 -31.56 8.30
CA SER A 58 3.34 -30.85 9.52
C SER A 58 3.29 -29.33 9.34
N ILE A 59 3.17 -28.60 10.45
CA ILE A 59 3.18 -27.13 10.41
C ILE A 59 4.52 -26.57 9.90
N GLU A 60 5.63 -27.26 10.15
CA GLU A 60 6.97 -26.88 9.66
C GLU A 60 7.07 -26.98 8.14
N GLU A 61 6.59 -28.08 7.56
CA GLU A 61 6.55 -28.26 6.11
C GLU A 61 5.62 -27.25 5.44
N PHE A 62 4.45 -27.01 6.04
CA PHE A 62 3.51 -26.02 5.55
C PHE A 62 4.14 -24.62 5.52
N ASN A 63 4.78 -24.20 6.61
CA ASN A 63 5.44 -22.90 6.71
C ASN A 63 6.57 -22.75 5.69
N ASN A 64 7.34 -23.81 5.43
CA ASN A 64 8.39 -23.79 4.42
C ASN A 64 7.81 -23.56 3.02
N VAL A 65 6.76 -24.32 2.64
CA VAL A 65 6.10 -24.18 1.33
C VAL A 65 5.45 -22.81 1.19
N SER A 66 4.73 -22.34 2.21
CA SER A 66 4.06 -21.05 2.17
C SER A 66 5.05 -19.90 2.07
N ASN A 67 6.20 -19.98 2.75
CA ASN A 67 7.25 -18.96 2.65
C ASN A 67 7.87 -18.93 1.24
N ILE A 68 8.18 -20.09 0.65
CA ILE A 68 8.69 -20.16 -0.72
C ILE A 68 7.67 -19.59 -1.71
N ALA A 69 6.39 -19.95 -1.56
CA ALA A 69 5.32 -19.42 -2.40
C ALA A 69 5.17 -17.90 -2.23
N TYR A 70 5.23 -17.41 -0.99
CA TYR A 70 5.19 -15.97 -0.69
C TYR A 70 6.35 -15.25 -1.37
N GLU A 71 7.59 -15.74 -1.23
CA GLU A 71 8.75 -15.11 -1.87
C GLU A 71 8.65 -15.11 -3.40
N ALA A 72 8.19 -16.20 -4.00
CA ALA A 72 8.08 -16.34 -5.46
C ALA A 72 6.95 -15.49 -6.07
N LEU A 73 5.86 -15.28 -5.33
CA LEU A 73 4.69 -14.54 -5.78
C LEU A 73 4.68 -13.07 -5.31
N SER A 74 5.46 -12.74 -4.28
CA SER A 74 5.61 -11.37 -3.80
C SER A 74 6.24 -10.49 -4.87
N GLU A 75 5.83 -9.23 -4.92
CA GLU A 75 6.45 -8.28 -5.83
C GLU A 75 7.95 -8.17 -5.56
N PRO A 76 8.78 -8.09 -6.61
CA PRO A 76 10.22 -7.96 -6.42
C PRO A 76 10.51 -6.69 -5.63
N LYS A 77 11.25 -6.84 -4.53
CA LYS A 77 11.67 -5.70 -3.70
C LYS A 77 12.28 -4.61 -4.58
N PRO A 78 11.89 -3.33 -4.41
CA PRO A 78 12.45 -2.25 -5.20
C PRO A 78 13.98 -2.22 -5.07
N GLN A 79 14.67 -2.32 -6.19
CA GLN A 79 16.12 -2.10 -6.22
C GLN A 79 16.37 -0.60 -6.25
N TRP A 80 16.57 -0.01 -5.07
CA TRP A 80 16.85 1.42 -4.88
C TRP A 80 18.23 1.80 -5.42
N THR A 81 18.35 1.89 -6.74
CA THR A 81 19.50 2.49 -7.42
C THR A 81 19.32 4.01 -7.52
N TYR A 82 20.41 4.76 -7.64
CA TYR A 82 20.34 6.23 -7.76
C TYR A 82 19.38 6.71 -8.88
N PRO A 83 19.39 6.14 -10.11
CA PRO A 83 18.43 6.52 -11.14
C PRO A 83 16.97 6.22 -10.75
N ALA A 84 16.70 5.04 -10.18
CA ALA A 84 15.35 4.65 -9.75
C ALA A 84 14.81 5.58 -8.64
N ALA A 85 15.67 6.02 -7.71
CA ALA A 85 15.29 6.97 -6.68
C ALA A 85 14.98 8.37 -7.25
N VAL A 86 15.76 8.84 -8.24
CA VAL A 86 15.52 10.12 -8.92
C VAL A 86 14.19 10.09 -9.69
N ASP A 87 13.93 9.02 -10.45
CA ASP A 87 12.68 8.85 -11.18
C ASP A 87 11.47 8.81 -10.23
N PHE A 88 11.59 8.09 -9.11
CA PHE A 88 10.54 8.04 -8.09
C PHE A 88 10.23 9.42 -7.51
N VAL A 89 11.24 10.19 -7.12
CA VAL A 89 11.05 11.56 -6.59
C VAL A 89 10.41 12.47 -7.64
N PHE A 90 10.82 12.34 -8.90
CA PHE A 90 10.23 13.11 -10.00
C PHE A 90 8.76 12.76 -10.20
N GLN A 91 8.39 11.48 -10.21
CA GLN A 91 6.99 11.03 -10.32
C GLN A 91 6.15 11.50 -9.12
N ALA A 92 6.66 11.37 -7.90
CA ALA A 92 5.97 11.81 -6.68
C ALA A 92 5.70 13.32 -6.67
N LEU A 93 6.64 14.13 -7.17
CA LEU A 93 6.49 15.59 -7.22
C LEU A 93 5.62 16.06 -8.40
N THR A 94 5.64 15.34 -9.52
CA THR A 94 4.94 15.76 -10.74
C THR A 94 3.56 15.13 -10.91
N THR A 95 3.22 14.10 -10.11
CA THR A 95 2.00 13.29 -10.26
C THR A 95 1.88 12.64 -11.66
N ILE A 96 2.99 12.50 -12.39
CA ILE A 96 3.02 11.85 -13.70
C ILE A 96 3.34 10.38 -13.49
N GLU A 97 2.37 9.50 -13.75
CA GLU A 97 2.60 8.05 -13.81
C GLU A 97 3.21 7.67 -15.17
N LEU A 98 4.55 7.71 -15.26
CA LEU A 98 5.27 7.13 -16.39
C LEU A 98 5.41 5.63 -16.15
N LYS A 99 4.57 4.83 -16.82
CA LYS A 99 4.71 3.37 -16.84
C LYS A 99 6.03 3.00 -17.53
N PRO A 100 7.04 2.44 -16.83
CA PRO A 100 8.31 2.15 -17.46
C PRO A 100 8.14 1.01 -18.47
N ASN A 101 8.85 1.14 -19.60
CA ASN A 101 8.95 0.11 -20.61
C ASN A 101 9.59 -1.13 -19.95
N SER A 102 9.03 -2.32 -20.22
CA SER A 102 9.24 -3.64 -19.58
C SER A 102 10.68 -4.20 -19.48
N SER A 103 11.73 -3.38 -19.37
CA SER A 103 13.11 -3.83 -19.15
C SER A 103 13.89 -3.01 -18.11
N ALA A 104 13.28 -2.02 -17.45
CA ALA A 104 13.93 -1.25 -16.38
C ALA A 104 13.03 -1.07 -15.16
N GLY A 105 13.30 -1.84 -14.11
CA GLY A 105 12.89 -1.59 -12.72
C GLY A 105 11.40 -1.80 -12.39
N PRO A 106 11.09 -2.18 -11.12
CA PRO A 106 9.71 -2.41 -10.72
C PRO A 106 8.95 -1.08 -10.69
N THR A 107 7.71 -1.15 -11.19
CA THR A 107 6.75 -0.06 -11.10
C THR A 107 6.35 0.07 -9.63
N PHE A 108 6.74 1.17 -8.98
CA PHE A 108 6.23 1.49 -7.66
C PHE A 108 5.05 2.45 -7.84
N SER A 109 3.86 1.89 -8.02
CA SER A 109 2.63 2.67 -7.97
C SER A 109 2.48 3.24 -6.55
N LEU A 110 1.94 4.45 -6.43
CA LEU A 110 1.61 5.03 -5.11
C LEU A 110 0.71 4.08 -4.30
N ASP A 111 -0.15 3.31 -4.96
CA ASP A 111 -0.93 2.22 -4.35
C ASP A 111 -0.05 1.15 -3.69
N GLN A 112 1.07 0.75 -4.30
CA GLN A 112 1.99 -0.22 -3.70
C GLN A 112 2.71 0.37 -2.48
N SER A 113 3.08 1.66 -2.53
CA SER A 113 3.67 2.38 -1.40
C SER A 113 2.73 2.47 -0.20
N LEU A 114 1.45 2.65 -0.49
CA LEU A 114 0.40 2.76 0.51
C LEU A 114 0.09 1.36 1.06
N THR A 115 0.01 0.35 0.20
CA THR A 115 -0.17 -1.06 0.60
C THR A 115 0.99 -1.58 1.48
N ASP A 116 2.24 -1.29 1.12
CA ASP A 116 3.44 -1.67 1.90
C ASP A 116 3.58 -0.85 3.19
N ALA A 117 3.08 0.40 3.21
CA ALA A 117 2.99 1.23 4.41
C ALA A 117 1.75 0.91 5.28
N GLY A 118 0.92 -0.05 4.88
CA GLY A 118 -0.31 -0.41 5.60
C GLY A 118 -1.44 0.61 5.49
N VAL A 119 -1.36 1.55 4.55
CA VAL A 119 -2.38 2.53 4.20
C VAL A 119 -3.19 1.94 3.03
N LYS A 120 -4.40 1.44 3.30
CA LYS A 120 -5.29 0.96 2.25
C LYS A 120 -5.90 2.14 1.49
N THR A 121 -5.87 2.10 0.15
CA THR A 121 -6.76 2.85 -0.73
C THR A 121 -8.09 2.15 -0.89
#